data_AF-A0A2T5NFT8-F1
#
_entry.id   AF-A0A2T5NFT8-F1
#
_cell.length_a   1.000
_cell.length_b   1.000
_cell.length_c   1.000
_cell.angle_alpha   90.00
_cell.angle_beta   90.00
_cell.angle_gamma   90.00
#
_symmetry.space_group_name_H-M   'P 1'
#
loop_
_entity.id
_entity.type
_entity.pdbx_description
1 polymer ?
#
loop_
_entity_poly.entity_id
_entity_poly.type
_entity_poly.pdbx_seq_one_letter_code
_entity_poly.pdbx_strand_id
1 'polypeptide(L)'
;MTYIAQGSAPQLHWLQQRLASRGLPASAGASGPPSWLPGDWQGFYLSSGCWINIDPLHQAPLPPRLRLCRKHEVQLLELDGAWQALGSDFGFMLLLGADRAPTADALALLDALAPLPAAWLRCGPTGSARYTRQVWEALLFMLRRQTPPSPATQTAPDWETGLRGQWRLWEQLVRLSQRYLRERKLPEDNPTARRDFAEPPREQEHYAASLAGLIVQADGCQQAWRQLWDDFAAQAPLSPKN
;
A
#
# COMPACT_ATOMS: atom_id res chain seq x y z
N MET A 1 20.14 8.17 19.60
CA MET A 1 18.87 7.52 19.23
C MET A 1 19.14 6.04 19.06
N THR A 2 18.34 5.17 19.66
CA THR A 2 18.55 3.71 19.58
C THR A 2 17.35 3.09 18.87
N TYR A 3 17.60 2.54 17.69
CA TYR A 3 16.62 1.75 16.95
C TYR A 3 16.91 0.28 17.21
N ILE A 4 15.90 -0.46 17.67
CA ILE A 4 16.01 -1.89 17.97
C ILE A 4 15.23 -2.65 16.93
N ALA A 5 15.94 -3.31 16.01
CA ALA A 5 15.32 -4.21 15.05
C ALA A 5 14.87 -5.49 15.75
N GLN A 6 13.66 -5.94 15.45
CA GLN A 6 13.13 -7.23 15.91
C GLN A 6 12.54 -8.00 14.73
N GLY A 7 12.82 -9.29 14.69
CA GLY A 7 12.30 -10.22 13.70
C GLY A 7 13.39 -10.82 12.81
N SER A 8 12.97 -11.63 11.85
CA SER A 8 13.82 -12.40 10.93
C SER A 8 13.42 -12.25 9.47
N ALA A 9 12.42 -11.41 9.17
CA ALA A 9 11.93 -11.25 7.81
C ALA A 9 13.02 -10.65 6.90
N PRO A 10 13.20 -11.16 5.66
CA PRO A 10 14.31 -10.78 4.79
C PRO A 10 14.44 -9.27 4.55
N GLN A 11 13.31 -8.57 4.44
CA GLN A 11 13.31 -7.13 4.22
C GLN A 11 13.88 -6.32 5.40
N LEU A 12 13.81 -6.84 6.63
CA LEU A 12 14.41 -6.15 7.79
C LEU A 12 15.91 -5.98 7.60
N HIS A 13 16.57 -6.98 7.01
CA HIS A 13 17.99 -6.90 6.70
C HIS A 13 18.31 -5.73 5.76
N TRP A 14 17.55 -5.57 4.66
CA TRP A 14 17.76 -4.48 3.71
C TRP A 14 17.46 -3.11 4.34
N LEU A 15 16.43 -3.03 5.19
CA LEU A 15 16.09 -1.81 5.92
C LEU A 15 17.19 -1.44 6.91
N GLN A 16 17.76 -2.41 7.63
CA GLN A 16 18.88 -2.19 8.53
C GLN A 16 20.14 -1.72 7.80
N GLN A 17 20.46 -2.33 6.65
CA GLN A 17 21.58 -1.89 5.80
C GLN A 17 21.40 -0.43 5.37
N ARG A 18 20.20 -0.08 4.90
CA ARG A 18 19.86 1.28 4.52
C ARG A 18 20.05 2.25 5.69
N LEU A 19 19.48 1.94 6.83
CA LEU A 19 19.57 2.77 8.03
C LEU A 19 21.03 2.97 8.48
N ALA A 20 21.85 1.91 8.46
CA ALA A 20 23.26 2.00 8.78
C ALA A 20 24.02 2.92 7.79
N SER A 21 23.75 2.81 6.48
CA SER A 21 24.33 3.69 5.45
C SER A 21 23.97 5.17 5.63
N ARG A 22 22.88 5.46 6.36
CA ARG A 22 22.41 6.80 6.69
C ARG A 22 22.81 7.26 8.09
N GLY A 23 23.68 6.53 8.79
CA GLY A 23 24.17 6.88 10.12
C GLY A 23 23.16 6.63 11.26
N LEU A 24 22.09 5.85 11.00
CA LEU A 24 21.06 5.49 11.97
C LEU A 24 21.05 3.97 12.23
N PRO A 25 22.17 3.35 12.65
CA PRO A 25 22.24 1.90 12.75
C PRO A 25 21.15 1.36 13.71
N ALA A 26 20.37 0.40 13.21
CA ALA A 26 19.41 -0.34 14.01
C ALA A 26 20.09 -1.58 14.60
N SER A 27 20.57 -1.43 15.83
CA SER A 27 21.21 -2.51 16.59
C SER A 27 20.17 -3.48 17.15
N ALA A 28 20.48 -4.78 17.19
CA ALA A 28 19.94 -5.64 18.23
C ALA A 28 20.60 -5.20 19.55
N GLY A 29 20.04 -4.21 20.24
CA GLY A 29 20.71 -3.57 21.38
C GLY A 29 21.08 -4.58 22.49
N ALA A 30 22.06 -4.24 23.33
CA ALA A 30 22.48 -5.06 24.48
C ALA A 30 21.34 -5.41 25.45
N SER A 31 20.26 -4.61 25.46
CA SER A 31 19.05 -4.79 26.27
C SER A 31 17.91 -5.51 25.53
N GLY A 32 18.02 -5.67 24.21
CA GLY A 32 16.95 -6.17 23.36
C GLY A 32 15.69 -5.29 23.32
N PRO A 33 14.67 -5.68 22.54
CA PRO A 33 13.34 -5.07 22.60
C PRO A 33 12.71 -5.30 23.99
N PRO A 34 11.69 -4.50 24.37
CA PRO A 34 10.98 -4.70 25.63
C PRO A 34 10.42 -6.13 25.75
N SER A 35 10.49 -6.73 26.94
CA SER A 35 10.07 -8.12 27.16
C SER A 35 8.57 -8.39 26.92
N TRP A 36 7.73 -7.35 26.91
CA TRP A 36 6.31 -7.46 26.57
C TRP A 36 6.06 -7.54 25.06
N LEU A 37 7.03 -7.15 24.23
CA LEU A 37 6.89 -7.17 22.77
C LEU A 37 6.99 -8.62 22.27
N PRO A 38 5.98 -9.14 21.55
CA PRO A 38 6.01 -10.51 21.08
C PRO A 38 7.16 -10.73 20.09
N GLY A 39 7.95 -11.80 20.29
CA GLY A 39 9.16 -12.05 19.51
C GLY A 39 8.93 -12.39 18.03
N ASP A 40 7.71 -12.74 17.65
CA ASP A 40 7.30 -12.98 16.26
C ASP A 40 7.03 -11.67 15.49
N TRP A 41 6.91 -10.54 16.18
CA TRP A 41 6.70 -9.25 15.53
C TRP A 41 7.95 -8.80 14.79
N GLN A 42 7.71 -8.22 13.62
CA GLN A 42 8.73 -7.80 12.67
C GLN A 42 8.70 -6.27 12.59
N GLY A 43 9.82 -5.61 12.85
CA GLY A 43 9.83 -4.15 12.89
C GLY A 43 10.97 -3.51 13.67
N PHE A 44 10.76 -2.25 14.03
CA PHE A 44 11.69 -1.46 14.82
C PHE A 44 11.01 -0.90 16.07
N TYR A 45 11.61 -1.16 17.23
CA TYR A 45 11.28 -0.47 18.46
C TYR A 45 12.18 0.76 18.63
N LEU A 46 11.56 1.89 18.95
CA LEU A 46 12.21 3.17 19.19
C LEU A 46 12.06 3.50 20.67
N SER A 47 13.16 3.87 21.32
CA SER A 47 13.17 4.30 22.73
C SER A 47 12.25 5.49 23.02
N SER A 48 11.84 6.24 21.99
CA SER A 48 10.83 7.30 22.07
C SER A 48 9.39 6.80 22.32
N GLY A 49 9.19 5.51 22.61
CA GLY A 49 7.85 4.93 22.81
C GLY A 49 7.11 4.65 21.50
N CYS A 50 7.81 4.20 20.47
CA CYS A 50 7.20 3.88 19.17
C CYS A 50 7.59 2.47 18.68
N TRP A 51 6.63 1.75 18.13
CA TRP A 51 6.82 0.50 17.40
C TRP A 51 6.46 0.70 15.93
N ILE A 52 7.43 0.53 15.04
CA ILE A 52 7.24 0.54 13.60
C ILE A 52 7.04 -0.89 13.14
N ASN A 53 5.79 -1.23 12.84
CA ASN A 53 5.35 -2.55 12.45
C ASN A 53 5.58 -2.79 10.94
N ILE A 54 6.33 -3.83 10.59
CA ILE A 54 6.59 -4.24 9.20
C ILE A 54 6.04 -5.64 9.00
N ASP A 55 4.90 -5.79 8.32
CA ASP A 55 4.27 -7.10 8.09
C ASP A 55 3.97 -7.24 6.59
N PRO A 56 4.92 -7.71 5.78
CA PRO A 56 4.82 -7.66 4.32
C PRO A 56 3.73 -8.58 3.75
N LEU A 57 3.35 -9.62 4.49
CA LEU A 57 2.33 -10.59 4.08
C LEU A 57 0.95 -10.26 4.64
N HIS A 58 0.84 -9.18 5.42
CA HIS A 58 -0.39 -8.73 6.09
C HIS A 58 -1.06 -9.83 6.93
N GLN A 59 -0.29 -10.82 7.38
CA GLN A 59 -0.82 -12.02 8.04
C GLN A 59 -1.28 -11.73 9.46
N ALA A 60 -0.66 -10.76 10.13
CA ALA A 60 -1.00 -10.45 11.49
C ALA A 60 -2.13 -9.42 11.55
N PRO A 61 -3.19 -9.68 12.35
CA PRO A 61 -4.26 -8.70 12.55
C PRO A 61 -3.72 -7.48 13.31
N LEU A 62 -3.98 -6.28 12.79
CA LEU A 62 -3.59 -5.02 13.44
C LEU A 62 -4.31 -4.72 14.76
N PRO A 63 -5.63 -5.00 14.95
CA PRO A 63 -6.32 -4.59 16.16
C PRO A 63 -5.73 -5.16 17.47
N PRO A 64 -5.34 -6.45 17.56
CA PRO A 64 -4.61 -6.96 18.72
C PRO A 64 -3.28 -6.25 18.96
N ARG A 65 -2.49 -5.98 17.90
CA ARG A 65 -1.22 -5.27 18.01
C ARG A 65 -1.40 -3.86 18.56
N LEU A 66 -2.38 -3.13 18.02
CA LEU A 66 -2.76 -1.79 18.49
C LEU A 66 -3.17 -1.77 19.96
N ARG A 67 -3.94 -2.76 20.42
CA ARG A 67 -4.34 -2.87 21.84
C ARG A 67 -3.13 -3.12 22.74
N LEU A 68 -2.21 -3.98 22.32
CA LEU A 68 -1.00 -4.26 23.09
C LEU A 68 -0.11 -3.03 23.20
N CYS A 69 0.17 -2.36 22.09
CA CYS A 69 0.96 -1.12 22.10
C CYS A 69 0.30 -0.04 22.98
N ARG A 70 -1.02 0.15 22.89
CA ARG A 70 -1.76 1.08 23.76
C ARG A 70 -1.63 0.77 25.25
N LYS A 71 -1.69 -0.50 25.64
CA LYS A 71 -1.52 -0.93 27.04
C LYS A 71 -0.16 -0.52 27.62
N HIS A 72 0.86 -0.46 26.77
CA HIS A 72 2.22 -0.08 27.13
C HIS A 72 2.57 1.36 26.73
N GLU A 73 1.57 2.18 26.41
CA GLU A 73 1.74 3.60 26.01
C GLU A 73 2.65 3.79 24.80
N VAL A 74 2.82 2.76 23.97
CA VAL A 74 3.61 2.78 22.74
C VAL A 74 2.72 3.14 21.56
N GLN A 75 3.18 4.07 20.73
CA GLN A 75 2.58 4.34 19.44
C GLN A 75 2.92 3.20 18.46
N LEU A 76 1.92 2.62 17.82
CA LEU A 76 2.15 1.72 16.68
C LEU A 76 2.07 2.54 15.39
N LEU A 77 3.10 2.42 14.58
CA LEU A 77 3.14 2.90 13.20
C LEU A 77 3.13 1.68 12.28
N GLU A 78 2.16 1.60 11.39
CA GLU A 78 2.15 0.59 10.33
C GLU A 78 3.00 1.10 9.17
N LEU A 79 4.07 0.36 8.86
CA LEU A 79 4.90 0.65 7.69
C LEU A 79 4.75 -0.46 6.66
N ASP A 80 4.34 -0.07 5.46
CA ASP A 80 4.23 -0.94 4.31
C ASP A 80 5.00 -0.33 3.12
N GLY A 81 5.29 -1.14 2.11
CA GLY A 81 6.14 -0.71 1.02
C GLY A 81 6.42 -1.78 -0.02
N ALA A 82 7.18 -1.38 -1.04
CA ALA A 82 7.74 -2.29 -2.02
C ALA A 82 9.16 -2.68 -1.57
N TRP A 83 9.26 -3.82 -0.90
CA TRP A 83 10.53 -4.31 -0.36
C TRP A 83 11.34 -5.02 -1.44
N GLN A 84 12.44 -4.40 -1.86
CA GLN A 84 13.38 -4.96 -2.83
C GLN A 84 14.80 -4.75 -2.32
N ALA A 85 15.70 -5.68 -2.60
CA ALA A 85 17.10 -5.59 -2.16
C ALA A 85 17.76 -4.27 -2.57
N LEU A 86 17.50 -3.81 -3.79
CA LEU A 86 18.02 -2.55 -4.34
C LEU A 86 17.65 -1.31 -3.49
N GLY A 87 16.59 -1.41 -2.67
CA GLY A 87 16.22 -0.34 -1.74
C GLY A 87 17.24 -0.09 -0.64
N SER A 88 18.17 -1.01 -0.35
CA SER A 88 19.29 -0.75 0.57
C SER A 88 20.13 0.46 0.14
N ASP A 89 20.27 0.64 -1.17
CA ASP A 89 21.14 1.66 -1.76
C ASP A 89 20.32 2.91 -2.13
N PHE A 90 19.14 2.69 -2.72
CA PHE A 90 18.33 3.76 -3.32
C PHE A 90 17.11 4.18 -2.48
N GLY A 91 16.82 3.49 -1.38
CA GLY A 91 15.63 3.72 -0.55
C GLY A 91 14.39 2.97 -1.03
N PHE A 92 13.33 3.01 -0.22
CA PHE A 92 12.12 2.22 -0.41
C PHE A 92 10.89 3.09 -0.63
N MET A 93 9.93 2.63 -1.43
CA MET A 93 8.59 3.22 -1.41
C MET A 93 7.96 2.91 -0.05
N LEU A 94 7.62 3.96 0.72
CA LEU A 94 7.07 3.83 2.07
C LEU A 94 5.64 4.37 2.15
N LEU A 95 4.76 3.53 2.67
CA LEU A 95 3.37 3.80 2.97
C LEU A 95 3.17 3.68 4.48
N LEU A 96 2.65 4.74 5.11
CA LEU A 96 2.54 4.84 6.56
C LEU A 96 1.08 4.93 7.00
N GLY A 97 0.65 3.98 7.83
CA GLY A 97 -0.61 4.03 8.57
C GLY A 97 -0.36 4.44 10.01
N ALA A 98 -0.95 5.55 10.45
CA ALA A 98 -0.71 6.08 11.79
C ALA A 98 -1.89 6.89 12.32
N ASP A 99 -2.42 6.48 13.49
CA ASP A 99 -3.53 7.17 14.16
C ASP A 99 -3.11 8.54 14.73
N ARG A 100 -1.82 8.73 15.01
CA ARG A 100 -1.22 9.98 15.50
C ARG A 100 -0.01 10.33 14.64
N ALA A 101 0.41 11.60 14.66
CA ALA A 101 1.63 12.03 13.99
C ALA A 101 2.85 11.21 14.49
N PRO A 102 3.79 10.84 13.62
CA PRO A 102 5.01 10.13 14.03
C PRO A 102 5.86 11.00 14.96
N THR A 103 6.57 10.38 15.89
CA THR A 103 7.58 11.05 16.71
C THR A 103 8.77 11.52 15.85
N ALA A 104 9.58 12.44 16.37
CA ALA A 104 10.79 12.91 15.67
C ALA A 104 11.74 11.75 15.30
N ASP A 105 11.93 10.78 16.20
CA ASP A 105 12.76 9.60 15.94
C ASP A 105 12.19 8.72 14.83
N ALA A 106 10.86 8.59 14.76
CA ALA A 106 10.19 7.86 13.70
C ALA A 106 10.28 8.60 12.36
N LEU A 107 10.15 9.92 12.35
CA LEU A 107 10.36 10.74 11.15
C LEU A 107 11.78 10.58 10.59
N ALA A 108 12.80 10.67 11.45
CA ALA A 108 14.19 10.47 11.05
C ALA A 108 14.42 9.08 10.43
N LEU A 109 13.82 8.04 11.00
CA LEU A 109 13.88 6.68 10.46
C LEU A 109 13.17 6.59 9.09
N LEU A 110 11.96 7.15 8.96
CA LEU A 110 11.21 7.16 7.70
C LEU A 110 11.97 7.90 6.59
N ASP A 111 12.56 9.05 6.90
CA ASP A 111 13.37 9.83 5.95
C ASP A 111 14.63 9.10 5.52
N ALA A 112 15.29 8.36 6.43
CA ALA A 112 16.46 7.56 6.10
C ALA A 112 16.12 6.34 5.22
N LEU A 113 14.96 5.73 5.43
CA LEU A 113 14.49 4.60 4.63
C LEU A 113 13.97 5.02 3.26
N ALA A 114 13.40 6.21 3.12
CA ALA A 114 12.88 6.72 1.87
C ALA A 114 14.02 6.98 0.84
N PRO A 115 13.68 7.13 -0.46
CA PRO A 115 14.66 7.50 -1.48
C PRO A 115 15.24 8.90 -1.25
N LEU A 116 14.39 9.81 -0.79
CA LEU A 116 14.72 11.18 -0.40
C LEU A 116 14.00 11.51 0.93
N PRO A 117 14.49 12.49 1.71
CA PRO A 117 13.77 12.99 2.88
C PRO A 117 12.34 13.40 2.52
N ALA A 118 11.39 13.09 3.40
CA ALA A 118 9.96 13.25 3.20
C ALA A 118 9.35 12.50 1.99
N ALA A 119 10.10 11.66 1.27
CA ALA A 119 9.59 10.85 0.15
C ALA A 119 8.91 9.55 0.62
N TRP A 120 8.05 9.68 1.63
CA TRP A 120 7.16 8.66 2.15
C TRP A 120 5.73 9.23 2.21
N LEU A 121 4.72 8.35 2.19
CA LEU A 121 3.32 8.77 2.13
C LEU A 121 2.56 8.33 3.38
N ARG A 122 2.01 9.30 4.12
CA ARG A 122 0.99 9.01 5.14
C ARG A 122 -0.32 8.67 4.46
N CYS A 123 -0.76 7.43 4.62
CA CYS A 123 -1.96 6.92 3.96
C CYS A 123 -3.24 7.18 4.76
N GLY A 124 -3.11 7.53 6.05
CA GLY A 124 -4.23 7.72 6.98
C GLY A 124 -4.01 6.97 8.30
N PRO A 125 -5.06 6.58 9.04
CA PRO A 125 -4.96 5.82 10.29
C PRO A 125 -4.38 4.41 10.08
N THR A 126 -4.03 3.72 11.17
CA THR A 126 -3.44 2.38 11.12
C THR A 126 -4.32 1.41 10.33
N GLY A 127 -3.75 0.71 9.35
CA GLY A 127 -4.40 -0.18 8.37
C GLY A 127 -4.58 0.46 6.99
N SER A 128 -4.30 1.76 6.85
CA SER A 128 -4.41 2.48 5.57
C SER A 128 -3.24 2.21 4.63
N ALA A 129 -2.05 1.92 5.17
CA ALA A 129 -0.90 1.59 4.34
C ALA A 129 -1.12 0.24 3.62
N ARG A 130 -1.62 -0.77 4.33
CA ARG A 130 -1.99 -2.08 3.77
C ARG A 130 -3.00 -1.98 2.63
N TYR A 131 -4.09 -1.24 2.84
CA TYR A 131 -5.09 -1.02 1.80
C TYR A 131 -4.47 -0.35 0.57
N THR A 132 -3.72 0.74 0.77
CA THR A 132 -3.07 1.49 -0.32
C THR A 132 -2.09 0.59 -1.09
N ARG A 133 -1.33 -0.25 -0.36
CA ARG A 133 -0.41 -1.23 -0.94
C ARG A 133 -1.12 -2.25 -1.81
N GLN A 134 -2.26 -2.78 -1.35
CA GLN A 134 -3.07 -3.76 -2.08
C GLN A 134 -3.68 -3.17 -3.35
N VAL A 135 -4.18 -1.94 -3.29
CA VAL A 135 -4.67 -1.20 -4.46
C VAL A 135 -3.55 -1.03 -5.48
N TRP A 136 -2.38 -0.57 -5.04
CA TRP A 136 -1.22 -0.37 -5.92
C TRP A 136 -0.77 -1.68 -6.60
N GLU A 137 -0.67 -2.79 -5.86
CA GLU A 137 -0.38 -4.10 -6.45
C GLU A 137 -1.44 -4.53 -7.47
N ALA A 138 -2.71 -4.34 -7.17
CA ALA A 138 -3.79 -4.70 -8.09
C ALA A 138 -3.70 -3.91 -9.40
N LEU A 139 -3.43 -2.60 -9.32
CA LEU A 139 -3.24 -1.75 -10.50
C LEU A 139 -2.01 -2.19 -11.31
N LEU A 140 -0.87 -2.43 -10.66
CA LEU A 140 0.34 -2.94 -11.32
C LEU A 140 0.12 -4.31 -11.97
N PHE A 141 -0.60 -5.19 -11.30
CA PHE A 141 -0.94 -6.51 -11.83
C PHE A 141 -1.81 -6.37 -13.09
N MET A 142 -2.84 -5.51 -13.07
CA MET A 142 -3.67 -5.23 -14.24
C MET A 142 -2.85 -4.72 -15.42
N LEU A 143 -1.91 -3.79 -15.19
CA LEU A 143 -1.02 -3.27 -16.23
C LEU A 143 -0.10 -4.34 -16.82
N ARG A 144 0.47 -5.21 -15.99
CA ARG A 144 1.43 -6.25 -16.41
C ARG A 144 0.80 -7.43 -17.14
N ARG A 145 -0.51 -7.66 -16.98
CA ARG A 145 -1.21 -8.76 -17.67
C ARG A 145 -1.35 -8.55 -19.17
N GLN A 146 -1.22 -7.30 -19.65
CA GLN A 146 -1.14 -7.04 -21.08
C GLN A 146 0.33 -7.15 -21.51
N THR A 147 0.70 -8.28 -22.11
CA THR A 147 2.01 -8.41 -22.74
C THR A 147 2.08 -7.39 -23.88
N PRO A 148 3.09 -6.49 -23.92
CA PRO A 148 3.23 -5.60 -25.07
C PRO A 148 3.39 -6.45 -26.34
N PRO A 149 2.78 -6.04 -27.47
CA PRO A 149 2.91 -6.77 -28.72
C PRO A 149 4.39 -6.87 -29.09
N SER A 150 4.92 -8.09 -29.16
CA SER A 150 6.28 -8.33 -29.64
C SER A 150 6.25 -8.50 -31.16
N PRO A 151 7.15 -7.85 -31.91
CA PRO A 151 7.23 -8.01 -33.37
C PRO A 151 7.50 -9.46 -33.80
N ALA A 152 7.97 -10.33 -32.89
CA ALA A 152 8.22 -11.75 -33.16
C ALA A 152 6.96 -12.65 -33.08
N THR A 153 5.85 -12.16 -32.52
CA THR A 153 4.58 -12.89 -32.40
C THR A 153 3.46 -12.09 -33.07
N GLN A 154 3.12 -12.44 -34.31
CA GLN A 154 1.98 -11.87 -35.05
C GLN A 154 0.61 -12.45 -34.59
N THR A 155 0.48 -12.85 -33.33
CA THR A 155 -0.80 -13.24 -32.79
C THR A 155 -1.59 -11.98 -32.46
N ALA A 156 -2.74 -11.82 -33.13
CA ALA A 156 -3.71 -10.81 -32.75
C ALA A 156 -4.04 -11.00 -31.25
N PRO A 157 -3.98 -9.93 -30.43
CA PRO A 157 -4.33 -10.05 -29.02
C PRO A 157 -5.79 -10.51 -28.89
N ASP A 158 -6.04 -11.47 -28.01
CA ASP A 158 -7.41 -11.79 -27.59
C ASP A 158 -7.91 -10.68 -26.65
N TRP A 159 -8.30 -9.57 -27.29
CA TRP A 159 -8.79 -8.38 -26.61
C TRP A 159 -10.02 -8.68 -25.76
N GLU A 160 -10.86 -9.61 -26.20
CA GLU A 160 -12.07 -9.96 -25.48
C GLU A 160 -11.75 -10.59 -24.13
N THR A 161 -10.89 -11.61 -24.12
CA THR A 161 -10.43 -12.26 -22.88
C THR A 161 -9.61 -11.30 -22.01
N GLY A 162 -8.74 -10.49 -22.63
CA GLY A 162 -7.89 -9.52 -21.94
C GLY A 162 -8.69 -8.42 -21.22
N LEU A 163 -9.70 -7.85 -21.89
CA LEU A 163 -10.58 -6.83 -21.32
C LEU A 163 -11.51 -7.40 -20.27
N ARG A 164 -12.09 -8.60 -20.49
CA ARG A 164 -12.88 -9.29 -19.44
C ARG A 164 -12.05 -9.62 -18.20
N GLY A 165 -10.79 -10.01 -18.39
CA GLY A 165 -9.86 -10.25 -17.29
C GLY A 165 -9.59 -8.99 -16.45
N GLN A 166 -9.39 -7.84 -17.11
CA GLN A 166 -9.22 -6.56 -16.44
C GLN A 166 -10.49 -6.10 -15.73
N TRP A 167 -11.65 -6.28 -16.35
CA TRP A 167 -12.93 -5.93 -15.74
C TRP A 167 -13.19 -6.69 -14.43
N ARG A 168 -12.91 -8.01 -14.40
CA ARG A 168 -13.04 -8.80 -13.16
C ARG A 168 -12.11 -8.32 -12.05
N LEU A 169 -10.89 -7.90 -12.40
CA LEU A 169 -9.93 -7.34 -11.44
C LEU A 169 -10.41 -5.97 -10.92
N TRP A 170 -10.97 -5.14 -11.81
CA TRP A 170 -11.60 -3.89 -11.43
C TRP A 170 -12.73 -4.10 -10.42
N GLU A 171 -13.65 -5.04 -10.66
CA GLU A 171 -14.74 -5.36 -9.72
C GLU A 171 -14.22 -5.82 -8.35
N GLN A 172 -13.10 -6.56 -8.32
CA GLN A 172 -12.44 -6.94 -7.06
C GLN A 172 -11.87 -5.72 -6.33
N LEU A 173 -11.28 -4.77 -7.07
CA LEU A 173 -10.74 -3.54 -6.53
C LEU A 173 -11.83 -2.62 -5.95
N VAL A 174 -12.98 -2.53 -6.63
CA VAL A 174 -14.17 -1.82 -6.13
C VAL A 174 -14.66 -2.46 -4.83
N ARG A 175 -14.85 -3.78 -4.79
CA ARG A 175 -15.26 -4.48 -3.56
C ARG A 175 -14.28 -4.28 -2.40
N LEU A 176 -12.97 -4.29 -2.68
CA LEU A 176 -11.94 -4.00 -1.69
C LEU A 176 -12.08 -2.58 -1.13
N SER A 177 -12.33 -1.60 -1.99
CA SER A 177 -12.48 -0.18 -1.64
C SER A 177 -13.75 0.09 -0.82
N GLN A 178 -14.87 -0.50 -1.23
CA GLN A 178 -16.12 -0.47 -0.44
C GLN A 178 -15.93 -1.09 0.94
N ARG A 179 -15.26 -2.26 1.02
CA ARG A 179 -14.96 -2.90 2.31
C ARG A 179 -14.13 -1.97 3.21
N TYR A 180 -13.10 -1.35 2.65
CA TYR A 180 -12.26 -0.41 3.38
C TYR A 180 -13.07 0.78 3.94
N LEU A 181 -13.93 1.39 3.12
CA LEU A 181 -14.79 2.50 3.57
C LEU A 181 -15.75 2.07 4.69
N ARG A 182 -16.40 0.90 4.55
CA ARG A 182 -17.29 0.35 5.60
C ARG A 182 -16.57 0.07 6.91
N GLU A 183 -15.41 -0.58 6.86
CA GLU A 183 -14.59 -0.87 8.04
C GLU A 183 -14.16 0.42 8.76
N ARG A 184 -13.96 1.51 8.00
CA ARG A 184 -13.62 2.84 8.52
C ARG A 184 -14.83 3.70 8.90
N LYS A 185 -16.06 3.23 8.64
CA LYS A 185 -17.30 4.00 8.82
C LYS A 185 -17.30 5.32 8.04
N LEU A 186 -16.75 5.27 6.82
CA LEU A 186 -16.71 6.39 5.89
C LEU A 186 -17.82 6.22 4.83
N PRO A 187 -18.34 7.32 4.26
CA PRO A 187 -19.37 7.24 3.23
C PRO A 187 -18.82 6.58 1.95
N GLU A 188 -19.58 5.62 1.40
CA GLU A 188 -19.29 5.01 0.09
C GLU A 188 -19.68 5.95 -1.06
N ASP A 189 -20.77 6.71 -0.88
CA ASP A 189 -21.20 7.73 -1.82
C ASP A 189 -20.55 9.07 -1.46
N ASN A 190 -19.39 9.33 -2.07
CA ASN A 190 -18.69 10.61 -1.94
C ASN A 190 -18.70 11.34 -3.30
N PRO A 191 -19.60 12.31 -3.51
CA PRO A 191 -19.66 13.06 -4.76
C PRO A 191 -18.41 13.91 -5.01
N THR A 192 -17.64 14.23 -3.97
CA THR A 192 -16.41 15.03 -4.06
C THR A 192 -15.15 14.19 -4.19
N ALA A 193 -15.25 12.85 -4.25
CA ALA A 193 -14.10 11.94 -4.24
C ALA A 193 -13.01 12.29 -5.27
N ARG A 194 -13.40 12.62 -6.52
CA ARG A 194 -12.44 13.06 -7.54
C ARG A 194 -11.68 14.33 -7.15
N ARG A 195 -12.34 15.30 -6.53
CA ARG A 195 -11.72 16.55 -6.08
C ARG A 195 -10.82 16.27 -4.88
N ASP A 196 -11.31 15.51 -3.91
CA ASP A 196 -10.59 15.20 -2.68
C ASP A 196 -9.31 14.39 -2.99
N PHE A 197 -9.36 13.49 -3.99
CA PHE A 197 -8.17 12.78 -4.45
C PHE A 197 -7.21 13.64 -5.28
N ALA A 198 -7.69 14.70 -5.94
CA ALA A 198 -6.86 15.60 -6.75
C ALA A 198 -5.97 16.52 -5.91
N GLU A 199 -6.24 16.65 -4.61
CA GLU A 199 -5.34 17.34 -3.68
C GLU A 199 -3.97 16.65 -3.62
N PRO A 200 -2.87 17.38 -3.42
CA PRO A 200 -1.56 16.79 -3.25
C PRO A 200 -1.58 15.69 -2.16
N PRO A 201 -1.02 14.49 -2.38
CA PRO A 201 -1.11 13.38 -1.43
C PRO A 201 -0.62 13.70 0.00
N ARG A 202 0.28 14.67 0.16
CA ARG A 202 0.78 15.13 1.46
C ARG A 202 -0.19 16.03 2.23
N GLU A 203 -1.14 16.65 1.54
CA GLU A 203 -2.16 17.53 2.12
C GLU A 203 -3.41 16.73 2.53
N GLN A 204 -3.59 15.53 1.98
CA GLN A 204 -4.69 14.65 2.32
C GLN A 204 -4.49 14.01 3.72
N GLU A 205 -5.39 14.30 4.66
CA GLU A 205 -5.37 13.66 5.99
C GLU A 205 -5.53 12.13 5.92
N HIS A 206 -6.31 11.67 4.95
CA HIS A 206 -6.68 10.27 4.79
C HIS A 206 -6.65 9.83 3.32
N TYR A 207 -5.45 9.88 2.72
CA TYR A 207 -5.22 9.48 1.32
C TYR A 207 -5.90 8.17 0.90
N ALA A 208 -5.84 7.14 1.75
CA ALA A 208 -6.46 5.85 1.46
C ALA A 208 -7.99 5.93 1.32
N ALA A 209 -8.66 6.80 2.07
CA ALA A 209 -10.10 7.03 1.93
C ALA A 209 -10.42 7.78 0.63
N SER A 210 -9.65 8.80 0.28
CA SER A 210 -9.79 9.52 -0.99
C SER A 210 -9.60 8.58 -2.18
N LEU A 211 -8.58 7.71 -2.13
CA LEU A 211 -8.33 6.68 -3.14
C LEU A 211 -9.48 5.68 -3.25
N ALA A 212 -9.99 5.19 -2.12
CA ALA A 212 -11.12 4.27 -2.08
C ALA A 212 -12.39 4.91 -2.66
N GLY A 213 -12.68 6.16 -2.27
CA GLY A 213 -13.80 6.93 -2.79
C GLY A 213 -13.70 7.14 -4.30
N LEU A 214 -12.50 7.47 -4.82
CA LEU A 214 -12.28 7.62 -6.25
C LEU A 214 -12.55 6.31 -7.02
N ILE A 215 -12.08 5.17 -6.50
CA ILE A 215 -12.31 3.86 -7.12
C ILE A 215 -13.79 3.53 -7.16
N VAL A 216 -14.51 3.74 -6.05
CA VAL A 216 -15.96 3.51 -5.98
C VAL A 216 -16.72 4.47 -6.91
N GLN A 217 -16.32 5.73 -6.98
CA GLN A 217 -16.94 6.70 -7.89
C GLN A 217 -16.71 6.32 -9.37
N ALA A 218 -15.53 5.83 -9.72
CA ALA A 218 -15.22 5.39 -11.07
C ALA A 218 -16.01 4.13 -11.49
N ASP A 219 -16.50 3.33 -10.53
CA ASP A 219 -17.47 2.25 -10.80
C ASP A 219 -18.82 2.80 -11.28
N GLY A 220 -19.19 4.03 -10.91
CA GLY A 220 -20.35 4.73 -11.46
C GLY A 220 -20.28 4.93 -12.99
N CYS A 221 -19.08 4.80 -13.59
CA CYS A 221 -18.90 4.78 -15.05
C CYS A 221 -19.13 3.40 -15.69
N GLN A 222 -19.52 2.38 -14.91
CA GLN A 222 -19.81 1.03 -15.40
C GLN A 222 -20.86 1.02 -16.52
N GLN A 223 -21.86 1.91 -16.44
CA GLN A 223 -22.91 1.99 -17.46
C GLN A 223 -22.36 2.50 -18.80
N ALA A 224 -21.45 3.49 -18.77
CA ALA A 224 -20.75 3.97 -19.96
C ALA A 224 -19.81 2.90 -20.54
N TRP A 225 -19.13 2.13 -19.68
CA TRP A 225 -18.28 1.02 -20.11
C TRP A 225 -19.06 -0.15 -20.73
N ARG A 226 -20.19 -0.52 -20.13
CA ARG A 226 -21.09 -1.54 -20.71
C ARG A 226 -21.61 -1.10 -22.07
N GLN A 227 -22.02 0.16 -22.18
CA GLN A 227 -22.51 0.70 -23.45
C GLN A 227 -21.42 0.69 -24.53
N LEU A 228 -20.20 1.11 -24.19
CA LEU A 228 -19.04 1.05 -25.08
C LEU A 228 -18.71 -0.40 -25.49
N TRP A 229 -18.87 -1.36 -24.59
CA TRP A 229 -18.71 -2.79 -24.89
C TRP A 229 -19.79 -3.33 -25.84
N ASP A 230 -21.05 -2.99 -25.59
CA ASP A 230 -22.18 -3.37 -26.44
C ASP A 230 -22.01 -2.80 -27.85
N ASP A 231 -21.54 -1.55 -27.95
CA ASP A 231 -21.20 -0.90 -29.23
C ASP A 231 -20.06 -1.62 -29.96
N PHE A 232 -19.00 -2.02 -29.27
CA PHE A 232 -17.90 -2.80 -29.86
C PHE A 232 -18.35 -4.18 -30.34
N ALA A 233 -19.19 -4.88 -29.56
CA ALA A 233 -19.73 -6.18 -29.93
C ALA A 233 -20.64 -6.08 -31.16
N ALA A 234 -21.41 -4.99 -31.29
CA ALA A 234 -22.26 -4.72 -32.45
C ALA A 234 -21.47 -4.35 -33.72
N GLN A 235 -20.25 -3.82 -33.57
CA GLN A 235 -19.37 -3.43 -34.69
C GLN A 235 -18.37 -4.52 -35.12
N ALA A 236 -18.34 -5.68 -34.46
CA ALA A 236 -17.51 -6.80 -34.90
C ALA A 236 -17.86 -7.18 -36.36
N PRO A 237 -16.88 -7.26 -37.27
CA PRO A 237 -17.15 -7.49 -38.68
C PRO A 237 -17.89 -8.81 -38.85
N LEU A 238 -19.04 -8.76 -39.54
CA LEU A 238 -19.77 -9.93 -40.01
C LEU A 238 -18.76 -10.89 -40.63
N SER A 239 -18.67 -12.11 -40.08
CA SER A 239 -17.87 -13.19 -40.65
C SER A 239 -18.06 -13.21 -42.17
N PRO A 240 -16.98 -13.32 -42.97
CA PRO A 240 -17.14 -13.42 -44.41
C PRO A 240 -18.10 -14.57 -44.72
N LYS A 241 -19.17 -14.25 -45.43
CA LYS A 241 -20.11 -15.25 -45.93
C LYS A 241 -19.30 -16.15 -46.87
N ASN A 242 -19.12 -17.42 -46.49
CA ASN A 242 -18.67 -18.48 -47.39
C ASN A 242 -19.67 -18.65 -48.54
#